data_AF-A0A3N5Y8Q2-F1
#
_entry.id   AF-A0A3N5Y8Q2-F1
#
_cell.length_a   1.000
_cell.length_b   1.000
_cell.length_c   1.000
_cell.angle_alpha   90.00
_cell.angle_beta   90.00
_cell.angle_gamma   90.00
#
_symmetry.space_group_name_H-M   'P 1'
#
loop_
_entity.id
_entity.type
_entity.pdbx_description
1 polymer ?
#
loop_
_entity_poly.entity_id
_entity_poly.type
_entity_poly.pdbx_seq_one_letter_code
_entity_poly.pdbx_strand_id
1 'polypeptide(L)'
;MEVRGLGVINIRDLFGVASTRSSKRVELVVQLERWEAGREYERLGLDDVYYEILGLAVPLLRMPVAPGRNVAILVEVAARNQLLRSRGHHAARRLAARLERQLRDQGDEPEPETEPDDRAATEGEG
;
A
#
# COMPACT_ATOMS: atom_id res chain seq x y z
N MET A 1 -6.77 -19.82 -23.57
CA MET A 1 -6.54 -19.93 -22.12
C MET A 1 -6.82 -21.37 -21.72
N GLU A 2 -6.10 -21.93 -20.76
CA GLU A 2 -6.44 -23.23 -20.18
C GLU A 2 -7.09 -23.00 -18.82
N VAL A 3 -8.17 -23.74 -18.55
CA VAL A 3 -8.85 -23.72 -17.27
C VAL A 3 -9.09 -25.15 -16.82
N ARG A 4 -8.49 -25.52 -15.69
CA ARG A 4 -8.66 -26.85 -15.11
C ARG A 4 -10.14 -27.16 -14.89
N GLY A 5 -10.59 -28.31 -15.35
CA GLY A 5 -12.00 -28.74 -15.30
C GLY A 5 -12.85 -28.32 -16.51
N LEU A 6 -12.39 -27.36 -17.32
CA LEU A 6 -13.05 -26.96 -18.58
C LEU A 6 -12.20 -27.26 -19.83
N GLY A 7 -10.87 -27.33 -19.69
CA GLY A 7 -9.94 -27.54 -20.80
C GLY A 7 -9.50 -26.22 -21.46
N VAL A 8 -9.24 -26.26 -22.77
CA VAL A 8 -8.77 -25.10 -23.54
C VAL A 8 -9.95 -24.28 -24.04
N ILE A 9 -9.90 -22.97 -23.80
CA ILE A 9 -10.94 -22.01 -24.23
C ILE A 9 -10.35 -20.87 -25.08
N ASN A 10 -11.15 -20.40 -26.04
CA ASN A 10 -10.83 -19.22 -26.84
C ASN A 10 -11.48 -17.96 -26.23
N ILE A 11 -10.64 -17.05 -25.72
CA ILE A 11 -11.09 -15.81 -25.06
C ILE A 11 -11.75 -14.85 -26.05
N ARG A 12 -11.23 -14.76 -27.29
CA ARG A 12 -11.77 -13.86 -28.31
C ARG A 12 -13.18 -14.27 -28.72
N ASP A 13 -13.42 -15.56 -28.90
CA ASP A 13 -14.73 -16.07 -29.35
C ASP A 13 -15.77 -15.93 -28.23
N LEU A 14 -15.35 -16.08 -26.97
CA LEU A 14 -16.23 -15.99 -25.80
C LEU A 14 -16.57 -14.56 -25.38
N PHE A 15 -15.60 -13.63 -25.43
CA PHE A 15 -15.73 -12.28 -24.84
C PHE A 15 -15.50 -11.16 -25.86
N GLY A 16 -15.37 -11.49 -27.15
CA GLY A 16 -15.20 -10.55 -28.24
C GLY A 16 -13.78 -9.99 -28.37
N VAL A 17 -13.54 -9.23 -29.44
CA VAL A 17 -12.19 -8.73 -29.78
C VAL A 17 -11.58 -7.81 -28.72
N ALA A 18 -12.40 -7.04 -28.01
CA ALA A 18 -11.95 -6.09 -26.99
C ALA A 18 -11.31 -6.76 -25.75
N SER A 19 -11.56 -8.06 -25.54
CA SER A 19 -10.94 -8.86 -24.49
C SER A 19 -9.50 -9.28 -24.78
N THR A 20 -8.99 -9.00 -25.99
CA THR A 20 -7.65 -9.38 -26.43
C THR A 20 -6.85 -8.19 -26.95
N ARG A 21 -5.54 -8.22 -26.74
CA ARG A 21 -4.57 -7.29 -27.32
C ARG A 21 -3.41 -8.09 -27.89
N SER A 22 -2.93 -7.72 -29.07
CA SER A 22 -1.75 -8.35 -29.70
C SER A 22 -0.45 -8.00 -28.98
N SER A 23 -0.36 -6.81 -28.38
CA SER A 23 0.80 -6.37 -27.61
C SER A 23 0.42 -5.38 -26.51
N LYS A 24 1.21 -5.38 -25.42
CA LYS A 24 1.15 -4.39 -24.34
C LYS A 24 2.52 -4.32 -23.66
N ARG A 25 2.94 -3.11 -23.28
CA ARG A 25 4.12 -2.90 -22.42
C ARG A 25 3.87 -3.42 -21.00
N VAL A 26 4.82 -4.17 -20.48
CA VAL A 26 4.84 -4.63 -19.08
C VAL A 26 5.27 -3.46 -18.18
N GLU A 27 4.40 -3.07 -17.26
CA GLU A 27 4.60 -1.89 -16.39
C GLU A 27 4.56 -2.25 -14.89
N LEU A 28 4.19 -3.50 -14.57
CA LEU A 28 4.07 -4.04 -13.23
C LEU A 28 4.23 -5.56 -13.29
N VAL A 29 4.96 -6.12 -12.34
CA VAL A 29 4.96 -7.55 -12.03
C VAL A 29 4.21 -7.77 -10.73
N VAL A 30 3.18 -8.60 -10.75
CA VAL A 30 2.47 -9.04 -9.53
C VAL A 30 2.84 -10.49 -9.27
N GLN A 31 3.63 -10.71 -8.22
CA GLN A 31 4.03 -12.05 -7.79
C GLN A 31 3.05 -12.54 -6.73
N LEU A 32 2.25 -13.55 -7.08
CA LEU A 32 1.33 -14.18 -6.15
C LEU A 32 2.09 -15.12 -5.22
N GLU A 33 2.04 -14.85 -3.92
CA GLU A 33 2.68 -15.67 -2.89
C GLU A 33 1.62 -16.33 -2.03
N ARG A 34 1.85 -17.56 -1.58
CA ARG A 34 0.96 -18.19 -0.60
C ARG A 34 1.03 -17.40 0.69
N TRP A 35 -0.12 -17.11 1.29
CA TRP A 35 -0.14 -16.53 2.62
C TRP A 35 0.39 -17.51 3.66
N GLU A 36 1.32 -17.05 4.50
CA GLU A 36 2.00 -17.82 5.54
C GLU A 36 1.88 -17.07 6.87
N ALA A 37 1.47 -17.78 7.92
CA ALA A 37 1.43 -17.23 9.27
C ALA A 37 2.85 -16.93 9.75
N GLY A 38 3.06 -15.76 10.35
CA GLY A 38 4.36 -15.33 10.87
C GLY A 38 5.30 -14.71 9.83
N ARG A 39 4.92 -14.71 8.54
CA ARG A 39 5.64 -13.93 7.52
C ARG A 39 5.20 -12.48 7.57
N GLU A 40 6.17 -11.58 7.67
CA GLU A 40 5.91 -10.15 7.59
C GLU A 40 5.67 -9.76 6.13
N TYR A 41 4.54 -9.07 5.90
CA TYR A 41 4.16 -8.60 4.58
C TYR A 41 4.16 -7.07 4.60
N GLU A 42 4.65 -6.47 3.52
CA GLU A 42 4.65 -5.02 3.35
C GLU A 42 3.20 -4.48 3.37
N ARG A 43 2.91 -3.57 4.31
CA ARG A 43 1.55 -3.05 4.54
C ARG A 43 1.34 -1.64 3.98
N LEU A 44 2.41 -0.86 3.88
CA LEU A 44 2.34 0.55 3.51
C LEU A 44 2.75 0.76 2.05
N GLY A 45 3.67 -0.07 1.54
CA GLY A 45 4.19 0.03 0.19
C GLY A 45 5.02 1.30 -0.01
N LEU A 46 5.82 1.65 1.01
CA LEU A 46 6.74 2.79 0.96
C LEU A 46 8.00 2.48 0.17
N ASP A 47 8.45 1.23 0.25
CA ASP A 47 9.60 0.72 -0.48
C ASP A 47 9.24 0.37 -1.93
N ASP A 48 10.14 0.74 -2.83
CA ASP A 48 10.04 0.42 -4.25
C ASP A 48 10.89 -0.83 -4.55
N VAL A 49 10.23 -1.92 -4.94
CA VAL A 49 10.87 -3.19 -5.30
C VAL A 49 10.75 -3.40 -6.80
N TYR A 50 11.76 -4.01 -7.42
CA TYR A 50 11.82 -4.23 -8.86
C TYR A 50 12.09 -5.69 -9.21
N TYR A 51 11.61 -6.09 -10.39
CA TYR A 51 11.88 -7.36 -11.05
C TYR A 51 12.55 -7.07 -12.39
N GLU A 52 13.64 -7.77 -12.69
CA GLU A 52 14.39 -7.56 -13.92
C GLU A 52 13.81 -8.40 -15.07
N ILE A 53 13.48 -7.74 -16.18
CA ILE A 53 13.05 -8.38 -17.42
C ILE A 53 13.98 -7.91 -18.53
N LEU A 54 14.82 -8.80 -19.05
CA LEU A 54 15.76 -8.50 -20.14
C LEU A 54 16.68 -7.29 -19.81
N GLY A 55 17.18 -7.20 -18.57
CA GLY A 55 17.98 -6.06 -18.11
C GLY A 55 17.20 -4.80 -17.74
N LEU A 56 15.86 -4.80 -17.86
CA LEU A 56 15.02 -3.66 -17.50
C LEU A 56 14.35 -3.88 -16.14
N ALA A 57 14.50 -2.92 -15.23
CA ALA A 57 13.83 -2.94 -13.94
C ALA A 57 12.35 -2.58 -14.10
N VAL A 58 11.47 -3.52 -13.73
CA VAL A 58 10.01 -3.35 -13.73
C VAL A 58 9.50 -3.39 -12.29
N PRO A 59 8.62 -2.47 -11.85
CA PRO A 59 8.07 -2.48 -10.49
C PRO A 59 7.47 -3.84 -10.12
N LEU A 60 7.78 -4.32 -8.93
CA LEU A 60 7.36 -5.62 -8.39
C LEU A 60 6.45 -5.42 -7.18
N LEU A 61 5.29 -6.07 -7.21
CA LEU A 61 4.39 -6.22 -6.09
C LEU A 61 4.31 -7.70 -5.68
N ARG A 62 4.77 -8.03 -4.48
CA ARG A 62 4.55 -9.34 -3.87
C ARG A 62 3.20 -9.33 -3.16
N MET A 63 2.29 -10.19 -3.61
CA MET A 63 0.90 -10.20 -3.18
C MET A 63 0.58 -11.52 -2.48
N PRO A 64 0.40 -11.53 -1.14
CA PRO A 64 -0.06 -12.71 -0.44
C PRO A 64 -1.52 -13.03 -0.80
N VAL A 65 -1.74 -14.27 -1.22
CA VAL A 65 -3.06 -14.82 -1.53
C VAL A 65 -3.38 -15.99 -0.59
N ALA A 66 -4.58 -15.93 -0.02
CA ALA A 66 -5.17 -16.98 0.77
C ALA A 66 -6.46 -17.48 0.09
N PRO A 67 -6.88 -18.74 0.31
CA PRO A 67 -8.17 -19.22 -0.15
C PRO A 67 -9.31 -18.27 0.24
N GLY A 68 -10.28 -18.08 -0.65
CA GLY A 68 -11.42 -17.19 -0.43
C GLY A 68 -11.18 -15.71 -0.78
N ARG A 69 -9.96 -15.29 -1.15
CA ARG A 69 -9.74 -13.95 -1.72
C ARG A 69 -9.98 -13.92 -3.22
N ASN A 70 -10.65 -12.86 -3.68
CA ASN A 70 -10.81 -12.58 -5.10
C ASN A 70 -9.51 -11.98 -5.68
N VAL A 71 -8.68 -12.84 -6.28
CA VAL A 71 -7.38 -12.45 -6.86
C VAL A 71 -7.56 -11.45 -8.01
N ALA A 72 -8.63 -11.55 -8.80
CA ALA A 72 -8.86 -10.64 -9.92
C ALA A 72 -9.00 -9.19 -9.45
N ILE A 73 -9.79 -8.96 -8.40
CA ILE A 73 -9.96 -7.62 -7.80
C ILE A 73 -8.64 -7.09 -7.23
N LEU A 74 -7.85 -7.94 -6.57
CA LEU A 74 -6.56 -7.52 -6.02
C LEU A 74 -5.60 -7.08 -7.13
N VAL A 75 -5.50 -7.85 -8.21
CA VAL A 75 -4.64 -7.55 -9.37
C VAL A 75 -5.13 -6.27 -10.08
N GLU A 76 -6.44 -6.07 -10.20
CA GLU A 76 -7.02 -4.84 -10.77
C GLU A 76 -6.66 -3.60 -9.95
N VAL A 77 -6.82 -3.67 -8.63
CA VAL A 77 -6.46 -2.57 -7.73
C VAL A 77 -4.96 -2.30 -7.77
N ALA A 78 -4.13 -3.34 -7.81
CA ALA A 78 -2.69 -3.21 -7.94
C ALA A 78 -2.30 -2.46 -9.24
N ALA A 79 -2.91 -2.84 -10.37
CA ALA A 79 -2.67 -2.17 -11.66
C ALA A 79 -3.10 -0.70 -11.63
N ARG A 80 -4.27 -0.38 -11.05
CA ARG A 80 -4.74 1.01 -10.89
C ARG A 80 -3.84 1.82 -9.97
N ASN A 81 -3.39 1.24 -8.86
CA ASN A 81 -2.46 1.89 -7.95
C ASN A 81 -1.12 2.19 -8.64
N GLN A 82 -0.60 1.25 -9.44
CA GLN A 82 0.61 1.48 -10.21
C GLN A 82 0.45 2.59 -11.25
N LEU A 83 -0.72 2.68 -11.90
CA LEU A 83 -1.04 3.78 -12.80
C LEU A 83 -1.09 5.13 -12.07
N LEU A 84 -1.55 5.17 -10.82
CA LEU A 84 -1.52 6.39 -10.00
C LEU A 84 -0.08 6.74 -9.60
N ARG A 85 0.73 5.77 -9.17
CA ARG A 85 2.14 5.97 -8.83
C ARG A 85 2.94 6.50 -10.00
N SER A 86 2.74 5.95 -11.21
CA SER A 86 3.43 6.43 -12.42
C SER A 86 3.04 7.84 -12.84
N ARG A 87 1.93 8.37 -12.29
CA ARG A 87 1.48 9.77 -12.43
C ARG A 87 1.86 10.66 -11.25
N GLY A 88 2.70 10.17 -10.32
CA GLY A 88 3.18 10.92 -9.16
C GLY A 88 2.24 10.89 -7.95
N HIS A 89 1.19 10.06 -7.95
CA HIS A 89 0.28 9.93 -6.82
C HIS A 89 0.67 8.75 -5.91
N HIS A 90 1.27 9.06 -4.75
CA HIS A 90 1.69 8.08 -3.75
C HIS A 90 0.85 8.18 -2.47
N ALA A 91 -0.21 7.38 -2.37
CA ALA A 91 -1.15 7.43 -1.23
C ALA A 91 -0.46 7.20 0.13
N ALA A 92 0.44 6.22 0.22
CA ALA A 92 1.17 5.90 1.44
C ALA A 92 2.08 7.05 1.90
N ARG A 93 2.86 7.63 0.99
CA ARG A 93 3.71 8.81 1.27
C ARG A 93 2.88 10.01 1.72
N ARG A 94 1.71 10.23 1.10
CA ARG A 94 0.77 11.30 1.51
C ARG A 94 0.15 11.05 2.88
N LEU A 95 -0.07 9.80 3.27
CA LEU A 95 -0.57 9.44 4.59
C LEU A 95 0.52 9.68 5.64
N ALA A 96 1.73 9.17 5.42
CA ALA A 96 2.89 9.37 6.29
C ALA A 96 3.15 10.87 6.54
N ALA A 97 3.26 11.67 5.48
CA ALA A 97 3.49 13.11 5.59
C ALA A 97 2.33 13.88 6.27
N ARG A 98 1.13 13.31 6.35
CA ARG A 98 0.00 13.91 7.10
C ARG A 98 0.08 13.56 8.57
N LEU A 99 0.39 12.30 8.88
CA LEU A 99 0.55 11.83 10.25
C LEU A 99 1.74 12.52 10.94
N GLU A 100 2.87 12.66 10.26
CA GLU A 100 4.05 13.38 10.77
C GLU A 100 3.75 14.83 11.13
N ARG A 101 2.93 15.52 10.31
CA ARG A 101 2.50 16.90 10.61
C ARG A 101 1.64 16.94 11.87
N GLN A 102 0.64 16.05 11.98
CA GLN A 102 -0.23 16.01 13.15
C GLN A 102 0.53 15.72 14.45
N LEU A 103 1.56 14.88 14.41
CA LEU A 103 2.38 14.58 15.58
C LEU A 103 3.28 15.75 16.01
N ARG A 104 3.79 16.55 15.05
CA ARG A 104 4.55 17.77 15.36
C ARG A 104 3.65 18.82 16.00
N ASP A 105 2.47 19.04 15.44
CA ASP A 105 1.53 20.05 15.91
C ASP A 105 1.02 19.76 17.34
N GLN A 106 1.06 18.49 17.81
CA GLN A 106 0.71 18.09 19.18
C GLN A 106 1.88 18.19 20.18
N GLY A 107 3.13 18.24 19.70
CA GLY A 107 4.32 18.33 20.56
C GLY A 107 4.69 19.76 20.99
N ASP A 108 4.01 20.77 20.42
CA ASP A 108 4.22 22.20 20.70
C ASP A 108 3.16 22.79 21.65
N GLU A 109 2.33 21.97 22.31
CA GLU A 109 1.50 22.46 23.42
C GLU A 109 2.42 22.80 24.61
N PRO A 110 2.48 24.06 25.07
CA PRO A 110 3.31 24.43 26.20
C PRO A 110 2.86 23.64 27.44
N GLU A 111 3.80 23.08 28.19
CA GLU A 111 3.51 22.49 29.50
C GLU A 111 2.70 23.50 30.31
N PRO A 112 1.59 23.10 30.96
CA PRO A 112 0.83 24.01 31.80
C PRO A 112 1.79 24.57 32.85
N GLU A 113 1.98 25.89 32.85
CA GLU A 113 2.74 26.59 33.88
C GLU A 113 2.16 26.15 35.23
N THR A 114 2.92 25.38 35.99
CA THR A 114 2.56 25.05 37.36
C THR A 114 2.54 26.36 38.12
N GLU A 115 1.34 26.85 38.45
CA GLU A 115 1.16 27.98 39.34
C GLU A 115 1.96 27.74 40.62
N PRO A 116 2.80 28.68 41.06
CA PRO A 116 3.53 28.52 42.31
C PRO A 116 2.51 28.41 43.46
N ASP A 117 2.70 27.37 44.29
CA ASP A 117 1.86 27.08 45.46
C ASP A 117 1.94 28.22 46.47
N ASP A 118 0.92 29.09 46.46
CA ASP A 118 0.83 30.30 47.28
C ASP A 118 0.45 30.01 48.74
N ARG A 119 0.78 28.81 49.26
CA ARG A 119 0.40 28.34 50.61
C ARG A 119 1.52 28.37 51.65
N ALA A 120 2.67 28.93 51.34
CA ALA A 120 3.78 29.07 52.29
C ALA A 120 3.97 30.53 52.78
N ALA A 121 2.90 31.22 53.19
CA ALA A 121 3.02 32.56 53.78
C ALA A 121 1.89 32.95 54.75
N THR A 122 1.46 32.07 55.65
CA THR A 122 0.71 32.49 56.85
C THR A 122 1.02 31.59 58.05
N GLU A 123 2.29 31.57 58.47
CA GLU A 123 2.65 31.24 59.85
C GLU A 123 3.61 32.33 60.34
N GLY A 124 3.07 33.30 61.07
CA GLY A 124 3.84 34.36 61.69
C GLY A 124 3.06 35.66 61.80
N GLU A 125 2.40 35.83 62.94
CA GLU A 125 2.24 37.08 63.73
C GLU A 125 0.84 37.15 64.37
N GLY A 126 0.83 37.18 65.71
CA GLY A 126 -0.30 37.67 66.52
C GLY A 126 -0.93 36.68 67.48
#